data_AF-A0A4Y9Z2N7-F1
#
_entry.id   AF-A0A4Y9Z2N7-F1
#
_cell.length_a   1.000
_cell.length_b   1.000
_cell.length_c   1.000
_cell.angle_alpha   90.00
_cell.angle_beta   90.00
_cell.angle_gamma   90.00
#
_symmetry.space_group_name_H-M   'P 1'
#
loop_
_entity.id
_entity.type
_entity.pdbx_description
1 polymer ?
#
loop_
_entity_poly.entity_id
_entity_poly.type
_entity_poly.pdbx_seq_one_letter_code
_entity_poly.pdbx_strand_id
1 'polypeptide(L)'
;MDPGGQDNNRARIPDPSGELCPDYASAVFAAIRQAMTANGAMSEEQATQVLRDGWQEHHNAQVQAWQAQSAEDRRLAQEEEQRRRDDEEARLAEERRVAAEEQKTLDKKKPKLATVDPLRRPPTQIRQRVAEYAREKLTKLAYVELDYFTARTRQLAESQAKSTTNETFTLVSGDAGLSLTPASSLKAIKGIRRDADLPYEDMLTAWPVFVQEITDLKTVWPPQLVQQYIHFFLHLIGHPDSQDPIGQLALMRYIEEVRTDWHEKIIAKNVSDETYNISTFEPQLYEQCKAEVQSTSVRLQIQRVRHAVIACET
;
A
#
# COMPACT_ATOMS: atom_id res chain seq x y z
N MET A 1 41.18 -6.36 10.26
CA MET A 1 42.24 -7.14 9.59
C MET A 1 43.02 -6.14 8.78
N ASP A 2 44.21 -5.84 9.25
CA ASP A 2 45.01 -4.68 8.87
C ASP A 2 46.10 -5.15 7.89
N PRO A 3 46.02 -4.82 6.59
CA PRO A 3 47.02 -5.24 5.63
C PRO A 3 47.92 -4.05 5.30
N GLY A 4 49.18 -4.08 5.75
CA GLY A 4 50.20 -3.22 5.13
C GLY A 4 51.17 -2.51 6.04
N GLY A 5 51.59 -3.11 7.16
CA GLY A 5 52.77 -2.66 7.90
C GLY A 5 54.07 -3.24 7.33
N GLN A 6 54.29 -3.16 6.01
CA GLN A 6 55.62 -3.37 5.43
C GLN A 6 56.26 -1.99 5.23
N ASP A 7 56.64 -1.37 6.35
CA ASP A 7 57.65 -0.32 6.35
C ASP A 7 58.96 -0.96 5.88
N ASN A 8 59.11 -1.01 4.56
CA ASN A 8 60.38 -1.17 3.91
C ASN A 8 61.28 -0.08 4.48
N ASN A 9 62.23 -0.52 5.30
CA ASN A 9 63.34 0.25 5.85
C ASN A 9 64.22 0.76 4.68
N ARG A 10 63.67 1.67 3.88
CA ARG A 10 64.35 2.40 2.82
C ARG A 10 65.19 3.41 3.57
N ALA A 11 66.49 3.12 3.69
CA ALA A 11 67.44 4.04 4.30
C ALA A 11 67.22 5.44 3.70
N ARG A 12 66.66 6.35 4.50
CA ARG A 12 66.46 7.75 4.07
C ARG A 12 67.83 8.34 3.86
N ILE A 13 68.07 8.87 2.67
CA ILE A 13 69.30 9.60 2.39
C ILE A 13 69.22 10.88 3.24
N PRO A 14 70.18 11.15 4.15
CA PRO A 14 70.24 12.41 4.88
C PRO A 14 70.48 13.55 3.87
N ASP A 15 69.92 14.74 4.14
CA ASP A 15 70.03 15.91 3.25
C ASP A 15 71.51 16.35 3.11
N PRO A 16 72.14 16.15 1.93
CA PRO A 16 73.53 16.51 1.72
C PRO A 16 73.67 17.96 1.22
N SER A 17 72.58 18.68 0.95
CA SER A 17 72.62 20.00 0.29
C SER A 17 73.27 21.13 1.09
N GLY A 18 73.51 20.90 2.39
CA GLY A 18 74.24 21.80 3.28
C GLY A 18 75.74 21.47 3.46
N GLU A 19 76.25 20.40 2.85
CA GLU A 19 77.66 20.02 3.00
C GLU A 19 78.57 20.96 2.20
N LEU A 20 79.59 21.51 2.87
CA LEU A 20 80.60 22.37 2.24
C LEU A 20 81.77 21.52 1.72
N CYS A 21 82.30 21.89 0.56
CA CYS A 21 83.48 21.25 -0.01
C CYS A 21 84.67 21.37 0.98
N PRO A 22 85.29 20.26 1.39
CA PRO A 22 86.47 20.30 2.24
C PRO A 22 87.59 21.11 1.59
N ASP A 23 88.34 21.87 2.39
CA ASP A 23 89.50 22.62 1.88
C ASP A 23 90.66 21.66 1.56
N TYR A 24 90.66 21.15 0.33
CA TYR A 24 91.68 20.26 -0.21
C TYR A 24 93.04 20.95 -0.43
N ALA A 25 93.16 22.26 -0.23
CA ALA A 25 94.45 22.97 -0.23
C ALA A 25 95.12 22.98 1.16
N SER A 26 94.38 22.66 2.22
CA SER A 26 94.91 22.64 3.60
C SER A 26 96.04 21.60 3.78
N ALA A 27 96.85 21.81 4.82
CA ALA A 27 98.00 20.96 5.14
C ALA A 27 97.61 19.49 5.46
N VAL A 28 96.36 19.23 5.83
CA VAL A 28 95.84 17.90 6.17
C VAL A 28 95.80 16.98 4.95
N PHE A 29 95.56 17.53 3.76
CA PHE A 29 95.51 16.75 2.50
C PHE A 29 96.85 16.75 1.74
N ALA A 30 97.90 17.36 2.29
CA ALA A 30 99.21 17.48 1.63
C ALA A 30 99.82 16.11 1.27
N ALA A 31 99.69 15.11 2.16
CA ALA A 31 100.18 13.75 1.92
C ALA A 31 99.48 13.06 0.73
N ILE A 32 98.18 13.34 0.53
CA ILE A 32 97.38 12.77 -0.57
C ILE A 32 97.72 13.47 -1.88
N ARG A 33 97.91 14.79 -1.87
CA ARG A 33 98.36 15.57 -3.05
C ARG A 33 99.75 15.12 -3.50
N GLN A 34 100.69 14.95 -2.59
CA GLN A 34 102.07 14.50 -2.88
C GLN A 34 102.11 13.10 -3.50
N ALA A 35 101.25 12.19 -3.05
CA ALA A 35 101.14 10.84 -3.62
C ALA A 35 100.61 10.86 -5.07
N MET A 36 99.71 11.79 -5.41
CA MET A 36 99.19 11.95 -6.78
C MET A 36 100.20 12.61 -7.73
N THR A 37 101.09 13.48 -7.22
CA THR A 37 102.13 14.15 -8.01
C THR A 37 103.43 13.34 -8.17
N ALA A 38 103.61 12.25 -7.41
CA ALA A 38 104.86 11.47 -7.34
C ALA A 38 105.32 10.85 -8.69
N ASN A 39 104.39 10.62 -9.63
CA ASN A 39 104.69 10.08 -10.96
C ASN A 39 104.97 11.16 -12.03
N GLY A 40 105.09 12.44 -11.64
CA GLY A 40 105.49 13.55 -12.52
C GLY A 40 104.46 13.95 -13.59
N ALA A 41 103.27 13.34 -13.60
CA ALA A 41 102.25 13.57 -14.62
C ALA A 41 101.27 14.72 -14.28
N MET A 42 101.31 15.28 -13.06
CA MET A 42 100.31 16.24 -12.55
C MET A 42 100.94 17.25 -11.57
N SER A 43 100.48 18.51 -11.57
CA SER A 43 100.88 19.53 -10.58
C SER A 43 100.04 19.47 -9.29
N GLU A 44 100.50 20.09 -8.19
CA GLU A 44 99.74 20.11 -6.93
C GLU A 44 98.39 20.83 -7.04
N GLU A 45 98.29 21.85 -7.92
CA GLU A 45 97.06 22.56 -8.24
C GLU A 45 96.08 21.65 -9.00
N GLN A 46 96.60 20.84 -9.94
CA GLN A 46 95.81 19.85 -10.67
C GLN A 46 95.31 18.73 -9.74
N ALA A 47 96.13 18.26 -8.81
CA ALA A 47 95.72 17.27 -7.80
C ALA A 47 94.62 17.83 -6.87
N THR A 48 94.71 19.10 -6.49
CA THR A 48 93.67 19.78 -5.69
C THR A 48 92.36 19.92 -6.48
N GLN A 49 92.45 20.23 -7.77
CA GLN A 49 91.27 20.35 -8.64
C GLN A 49 90.58 19.01 -8.86
N VAL A 50 91.34 17.93 -9.11
CA VAL A 50 90.79 16.57 -9.27
C VAL A 50 90.06 16.09 -8.00
N LEU A 51 90.58 16.42 -6.81
CA LEU A 51 89.92 16.10 -5.54
C LEU A 51 88.63 16.92 -5.33
N ARG A 52 88.61 18.20 -5.73
CA ARG A 52 87.37 19.01 -5.72
C ARG A 52 86.34 18.48 -6.72
N ASP A 53 86.77 18.14 -7.93
CA ASP A 53 85.88 17.66 -8.98
C ASP A 53 85.25 16.33 -8.59
N GLY A 54 86.05 15.40 -8.04
CA GLY A 54 85.54 14.13 -7.52
C GLY A 54 84.59 14.27 -6.33
N TRP A 55 84.86 15.22 -5.43
CA TRP A 55 83.93 15.55 -4.34
C TRP A 55 82.64 16.17 -4.87
N GLN A 56 82.72 17.10 -5.83
CA GLN A 56 81.57 17.77 -6.43
C GLN A 56 80.69 16.80 -7.20
N GLU A 57 81.27 15.87 -7.97
CA GLU A 57 80.53 14.82 -8.68
C GLU A 57 79.80 13.91 -7.68
N HIS A 58 80.48 13.47 -6.62
CA HIS A 58 79.89 12.64 -5.58
C HIS A 58 78.78 13.38 -4.81
N HIS A 59 79.03 14.63 -4.40
CA HIS A 59 78.05 15.48 -3.72
C HIS A 59 76.84 15.78 -4.62
N ASN A 60 77.05 16.10 -5.89
CA ASN A 60 75.97 16.29 -6.86
C ASN A 60 75.15 15.01 -7.03
N ALA A 61 75.78 13.83 -7.11
CA ALA A 61 75.09 12.56 -7.19
C ALA A 61 74.24 12.28 -5.93
N GLN A 62 74.75 12.62 -4.74
CA GLN A 62 74.00 12.48 -3.49
C GLN A 62 72.83 13.46 -3.40
N VAL A 63 73.02 14.73 -3.78
CA VAL A 63 71.95 15.73 -3.84
C VAL A 63 70.86 15.30 -4.83
N GLN A 64 71.23 14.79 -6.00
CA GLN A 64 70.27 14.26 -6.99
C GLN A 64 69.49 13.05 -6.46
N ALA A 65 70.17 12.12 -5.78
CA ALA A 65 69.51 10.96 -5.18
C ALA A 65 68.53 11.37 -4.07
N TRP A 66 68.90 12.34 -3.22
CA TRP A 66 68.04 12.89 -2.19
C TRP A 66 66.84 13.66 -2.79
N GLN A 67 67.07 14.49 -3.80
CA GLN A 67 65.99 15.21 -4.49
C GLN A 67 64.99 14.26 -5.16
N ALA A 68 65.48 13.17 -5.77
CA ALA A 68 64.63 12.14 -6.36
C ALA A 68 63.80 11.41 -5.28
N GLN A 69 64.39 11.06 -4.14
CA GLN A 69 63.67 10.45 -3.02
C GLN A 69 62.61 11.42 -2.44
N SER A 70 62.98 12.68 -2.21
CA SER A 70 62.06 13.69 -1.68
C SER A 70 60.91 14.01 -2.64
N ALA A 71 61.16 14.02 -3.96
CA ALA A 71 60.12 14.19 -4.97
C ALA A 71 59.13 13.02 -4.98
N GLU A 72 59.62 11.79 -4.88
CA GLU A 72 58.77 10.59 -4.85
C GLU A 72 57.94 10.52 -3.56
N ASP A 73 58.55 10.84 -2.41
CA ASP A 73 57.83 10.89 -1.13
C ASP A 73 56.71 11.95 -1.14
N ARG A 74 56.97 13.13 -1.74
CA ARG A 74 55.93 14.16 -1.93
C ARG A 74 54.81 13.68 -2.86
N ARG A 75 55.15 12.95 -3.93
CA ARG A 75 54.16 12.42 -4.89
C ARG A 75 53.26 11.39 -4.22
N LEU A 76 53.84 10.46 -3.45
CA LEU A 76 53.08 9.45 -2.70
C LEU A 76 52.17 10.09 -1.64
N ALA A 77 52.67 11.08 -0.90
CA ALA A 77 51.87 11.81 0.08
C ALA A 77 50.69 12.55 -0.57
N GLN A 78 50.89 13.17 -1.75
CA GLN A 78 49.82 13.81 -2.52
C GLN A 78 48.79 12.80 -3.04
N GLU A 79 49.23 11.65 -3.55
CA GLU A 79 48.32 10.57 -4.01
C GLU A 79 47.50 9.97 -2.87
N GLU A 80 48.07 9.86 -1.67
CA GLU A 80 47.35 9.38 -0.48
C GLU A 80 46.35 10.43 0.03
N GLU A 81 46.73 11.70 0.08
CA GLU A 81 45.81 12.78 0.46
C GLU A 81 44.65 12.91 -0.53
N GLN A 82 44.92 12.77 -1.84
CA GLN A 82 43.88 12.77 -2.85
C GLN A 82 42.91 11.60 -2.67
N ARG A 83 43.43 10.38 -2.45
CA ARG A 83 42.58 9.20 -2.16
C ARG A 83 41.70 9.41 -0.93
N ARG A 84 42.25 10.00 0.13
CA ARG A 84 41.47 10.31 1.34
C ARG A 84 40.35 11.31 1.08
N ARG A 85 40.60 12.33 0.26
CA ARG A 85 39.58 13.32 -0.14
C ARG A 85 38.50 12.68 -1.00
N ASP A 86 38.89 11.86 -1.97
CA ASP A 86 37.96 11.16 -2.86
C ASP A 86 37.07 10.19 -2.06
N ASP A 87 37.64 9.45 -1.09
CA ASP A 87 36.90 8.55 -0.20
C ASP A 87 35.92 9.31 0.71
N GLU A 88 36.32 10.46 1.25
CA GLU A 88 35.46 11.30 2.08
C GLU A 88 34.31 11.90 1.26
N GLU A 89 34.59 12.38 0.05
CA GLU A 89 33.58 12.89 -0.88
C GLU A 89 32.61 11.79 -1.31
N ALA A 90 33.11 10.59 -1.62
CA ALA A 90 32.29 9.43 -1.95
C ALA A 90 31.36 9.02 -0.79
N ARG A 91 31.88 9.03 0.45
CA ARG A 91 31.06 8.77 1.65
C ARG A 91 29.96 9.81 1.83
N LEU A 92 30.29 11.09 1.69
CA LEU A 92 29.32 12.18 1.83
C LEU A 92 28.25 12.13 0.73
N ALA A 93 28.64 11.77 -0.49
CA ALA A 93 27.73 11.58 -1.62
C ALA A 93 26.77 10.41 -1.38
N GLU A 94 27.25 9.28 -0.87
CA GLU A 94 26.41 8.13 -0.52
C GLU A 94 25.42 8.48 0.60
N GLU A 95 25.88 9.14 1.66
CA GLU A 95 25.02 9.57 2.77
C GLU A 95 23.89 10.51 2.30
N ARG A 96 24.22 11.48 1.43
CA ARG A 96 23.21 12.34 0.79
C ARG A 96 22.23 11.55 -0.07
N ARG A 97 22.69 10.51 -0.78
CA ARG A 97 21.82 9.66 -1.61
C ARG A 97 20.87 8.85 -0.75
N VAL A 98 21.35 8.24 0.32
CA VAL A 98 20.55 7.49 1.30
C VAL A 98 19.52 8.40 1.97
N ALA A 99 19.92 9.58 2.46
CA ALA A 99 19.02 10.53 3.08
C ALA A 99 17.92 11.02 2.11
N ALA A 100 18.27 11.28 0.84
CA ALA A 100 17.30 11.64 -0.18
C ALA A 100 16.33 10.49 -0.52
N GLU A 101 16.80 9.25 -0.49
CA GLU A 101 15.97 8.06 -0.68
C GLU A 101 15.02 7.85 0.50
N GLU A 102 15.51 7.96 1.74
CA GLU A 102 14.67 7.94 2.94
C GLU A 102 13.60 9.03 2.89
N GLN A 103 13.96 10.27 2.55
CA GLN A 103 12.99 11.35 2.42
C GLN A 103 11.92 11.05 1.37
N LYS A 104 12.31 10.51 0.21
CA LYS A 104 11.36 10.05 -0.82
C LYS A 104 10.45 8.93 -0.31
N THR A 105 10.96 8.00 0.51
CA THR A 105 10.12 6.94 1.09
C THR A 105 9.14 7.50 2.12
N LEU A 106 9.56 8.48 2.93
CA LEU A 106 8.70 9.15 3.91
C LEU A 106 7.62 9.98 3.21
N ASP A 107 7.96 10.67 2.12
CA ASP A 107 7.00 11.45 1.34
C ASP A 107 5.98 10.56 0.61
N LYS A 108 6.39 9.38 0.12
CA LYS A 108 5.45 8.37 -0.43
C LYS A 108 4.47 7.81 0.61
N LYS A 109 4.85 7.80 1.89
CA LYS A 109 4.00 7.32 3.00
C LYS A 109 2.99 8.36 3.48
N LYS A 110 3.13 9.64 3.10
CA LYS A 110 2.15 10.67 3.48
C LYS A 110 0.82 10.39 2.77
N PRO A 111 -0.32 10.43 3.51
CA PRO A 111 -1.63 10.28 2.89
C PRO A 111 -1.80 11.34 1.80
N LYS A 112 -2.13 10.91 0.59
CA LYS A 112 -2.52 11.84 -0.49
C LYS A 112 -3.86 12.46 -0.11
N LEU A 113 -3.83 13.68 0.41
CA LEU A 113 -5.04 14.43 0.72
C LEU A 113 -5.75 14.78 -0.59
N ALA A 114 -7.07 14.65 -0.60
CA ALA A 114 -7.86 15.14 -1.71
C ALA A 114 -7.80 16.68 -1.76
N THR A 115 -7.78 17.24 -2.97
CA THR A 115 -7.91 18.69 -3.16
C THR A 115 -9.28 19.13 -2.67
N VAL A 116 -9.32 20.03 -1.70
CA VAL A 116 -10.56 20.59 -1.17
C VAL A 116 -11.00 21.74 -2.07
N ASP A 117 -12.17 21.61 -2.71
CA ASP A 117 -12.82 22.72 -3.40
C ASP A 117 -13.52 23.62 -2.34
N PRO A 118 -13.07 24.87 -2.14
CA PRO A 118 -13.59 25.75 -1.10
C PRO A 118 -15.04 26.20 -1.35
N LEU A 119 -15.57 26.04 -2.56
CA LEU A 119 -16.95 26.37 -2.91
C LEU A 119 -17.88 25.15 -2.90
N ARG A 120 -17.31 23.94 -2.83
CA ARG A 120 -18.09 22.70 -2.78
C ARG A 120 -18.72 22.54 -1.41
N ARG A 121 -20.04 22.75 -1.35
CA ARG A 121 -20.84 22.47 -0.16
C ARG A 121 -20.90 20.97 0.13
N PRO A 122 -20.96 20.55 1.40
CA PRO A 122 -21.32 19.18 1.75
C PRO A 122 -22.64 18.78 1.08
N PRO A 123 -22.83 17.50 0.73
CA PRO A 123 -24.12 17.03 0.21
C PRO A 123 -25.25 17.37 1.18
N THR A 124 -26.42 17.77 0.65
CA THR A 124 -27.61 18.09 1.45
C THR A 124 -28.04 16.93 2.36
N GLN A 125 -27.73 15.69 1.96
CA GLN A 125 -27.96 14.50 2.75
C GLN A 125 -26.76 13.56 2.64
N ILE A 126 -26.16 13.22 3.78
CA ILE A 126 -25.17 12.15 3.88
C ILE A 126 -25.96 10.84 3.95
N ARG A 127 -25.80 9.98 2.96
CA ARG A 127 -26.54 8.73 2.87
C ARG A 127 -26.10 7.78 3.98
N GLN A 128 -27.07 7.16 4.65
CA GLN A 128 -26.79 6.05 5.57
C GLN A 128 -26.32 4.85 4.77
N ARG A 129 -25.18 4.26 5.17
CA ARG A 129 -24.56 3.16 4.44
C ARG A 129 -25.40 1.89 4.57
N VAL A 130 -25.73 1.25 3.46
CA VAL A 130 -26.23 -0.14 3.44
C VAL A 130 -25.07 -1.08 3.74
N ALA A 131 -25.34 -2.20 4.43
CA ALA A 131 -24.32 -3.18 4.78
C ALA A 131 -23.53 -3.64 3.55
N GLU A 132 -22.19 -3.70 3.66
CA GLU A 132 -21.33 -4.07 2.53
C GLU A 132 -21.62 -5.50 2.06
N TYR A 133 -21.98 -6.41 2.97
CA TYR A 133 -22.49 -7.74 2.65
C TYR A 133 -23.67 -7.72 1.66
N ALA A 134 -24.65 -6.83 1.86
CA ALA A 134 -25.81 -6.72 0.99
C ALA A 134 -25.43 -6.15 -0.38
N ARG A 135 -24.54 -5.15 -0.41
CA ARG A 135 -24.00 -4.59 -1.67
C ARG A 135 -23.24 -5.64 -2.47
N GLU A 136 -22.40 -6.45 -1.81
CA GLU A 136 -21.64 -7.55 -2.43
C GLU A 136 -22.54 -8.68 -2.97
N LYS A 137 -23.72 -8.90 -2.38
CA LYS A 137 -24.73 -9.78 -2.98
C LYS A 137 -25.36 -9.16 -4.22
N LEU A 138 -25.69 -7.87 -4.17
CA LEU A 138 -26.27 -7.15 -5.31
C LEU A 138 -25.32 -7.04 -6.51
N THR A 139 -24.00 -6.93 -6.28
CA THR A 139 -22.99 -6.97 -7.37
C THR A 139 -22.93 -8.32 -8.07
N LYS A 140 -23.42 -9.38 -7.42
CA LYS A 140 -23.52 -10.74 -7.97
C LYS A 140 -24.93 -11.09 -8.46
N LEU A 141 -25.84 -10.10 -8.53
CA LEU A 141 -27.27 -10.32 -8.80
C LEU A 141 -27.90 -11.37 -7.87
N ALA A 142 -27.35 -11.58 -6.68
CA ALA A 142 -27.83 -12.58 -5.73
C ALA A 142 -28.98 -12.05 -4.89
N TYR A 143 -29.86 -12.94 -4.44
CA TYR A 143 -30.95 -12.62 -3.53
C TYR A 143 -30.43 -12.02 -2.21
N VAL A 144 -31.03 -10.91 -1.81
CA VAL A 144 -30.81 -10.24 -0.53
C VAL A 144 -32.14 -9.78 0.07
N GLU A 145 -32.29 -10.05 1.35
CA GLU A 145 -33.46 -9.73 2.16
C GLU A 145 -33.68 -8.21 2.23
N LEU A 146 -34.93 -7.77 2.11
CA LEU A 146 -35.30 -6.35 2.17
C LEU A 146 -34.96 -5.71 3.53
N ASP A 147 -34.86 -6.50 4.59
CA ASP A 147 -34.53 -6.00 5.92
C ASP A 147 -33.16 -5.32 5.96
N TYR A 148 -32.23 -5.62 5.04
CA TYR A 148 -30.95 -4.90 4.91
C TYR A 148 -31.11 -3.41 4.56
N PHE A 149 -32.23 -3.04 3.96
CA PHE A 149 -32.51 -1.70 3.47
C PHE A 149 -33.40 -0.89 4.43
N THR A 150 -33.89 -1.52 5.51
CA THR A 150 -34.64 -0.82 6.56
C THR A 150 -33.75 0.16 7.33
N ALA A 151 -34.37 1.17 7.95
CA ALA A 151 -33.63 2.12 8.79
C ALA A 151 -32.90 1.43 9.95
N ARG A 152 -33.54 0.42 10.57
CA ARG A 152 -32.98 -0.37 11.67
C ARG A 152 -31.65 -1.02 11.26
N THR A 153 -31.63 -1.76 10.17
CA THR A 153 -30.43 -2.49 9.76
C THR A 153 -29.34 -1.56 9.23
N ARG A 154 -29.69 -0.48 8.53
CA ARG A 154 -28.70 0.53 8.10
C ARG A 154 -28.01 1.21 9.27
N GLN A 155 -28.72 1.48 10.37
CA GLN A 155 -28.10 1.98 11.60
C GLN A 155 -27.12 0.97 12.21
N LEU A 156 -27.47 -0.32 12.20
CA LEU A 156 -26.56 -1.38 12.66
C LEU A 156 -25.32 -1.46 11.77
N ALA A 157 -25.48 -1.42 10.45
CA ALA A 157 -24.37 -1.43 9.50
C ALA A 157 -23.43 -0.22 9.71
N GLU A 158 -23.98 0.97 9.91
CA GLU A 158 -23.24 2.19 10.20
C GLU A 158 -22.45 2.08 11.52
N SER A 159 -23.04 1.46 12.55
CA SER A 159 -22.38 1.22 13.84
C SER A 159 -21.22 0.23 13.71
N GLN A 160 -21.37 -0.82 12.89
CA GLN A 160 -20.31 -1.79 12.61
C GLN A 160 -19.16 -1.12 11.85
N ALA A 161 -19.45 -0.30 10.83
CA ALA A 161 -18.43 0.41 10.06
C ALA A 161 -17.58 1.37 10.92
N LYS A 162 -18.18 1.96 11.96
CA LYS A 162 -17.49 2.87 12.90
C LYS A 162 -16.63 2.15 13.94
N SER A 163 -16.87 0.86 14.19
CA SER A 163 -16.19 0.06 15.22
C SER A 163 -14.87 -0.58 14.74
N THR A 164 -14.16 0.06 13.81
CA THR A 164 -13.01 -0.49 13.05
C THR A 164 -11.67 -0.50 13.80
N THR A 165 -11.64 -0.29 15.12
CA THR A 165 -10.40 -0.05 15.87
C THR A 165 -9.48 -1.26 16.05
N ASN A 166 -9.81 -2.47 15.55
CA ASN A 166 -8.90 -3.61 15.58
C ASN A 166 -9.29 -4.77 14.64
N GLU A 167 -9.69 -4.49 13.39
CA GLU A 167 -10.25 -5.50 12.50
C GLU A 167 -9.24 -6.06 11.48
N THR A 168 -9.34 -7.36 11.20
CA THR A 168 -8.68 -8.01 10.06
C THR A 168 -9.28 -7.45 8.76
N PHE A 169 -8.45 -6.92 7.87
CA PHE A 169 -8.88 -6.44 6.56
C PHE A 169 -8.79 -7.54 5.50
N THR A 170 -9.77 -7.57 4.60
CA THR A 170 -9.81 -8.42 3.41
C THR A 170 -9.68 -7.56 2.16
N LEU A 171 -8.92 -8.03 1.18
CA LEU A 171 -8.85 -7.42 -0.14
C LEU A 171 -10.11 -7.78 -0.92
N VAL A 172 -10.87 -6.76 -1.34
CA VAL A 172 -12.06 -6.87 -2.18
C VAL A 172 -11.81 -6.12 -3.48
N SER A 173 -11.94 -6.80 -4.61
CA SER A 173 -11.89 -6.16 -5.92
C SER A 173 -13.15 -5.32 -6.14
N GLY A 174 -12.99 -4.02 -6.35
CA GLY A 174 -14.05 -3.12 -6.77
C GLY A 174 -13.77 -2.50 -8.15
N ASP A 175 -14.72 -1.71 -8.64
CA ASP A 175 -14.65 -1.10 -9.98
C ASP A 175 -13.40 -0.23 -10.23
N ALA A 176 -12.80 0.31 -9.15
CA ALA A 176 -11.60 1.15 -9.20
C ALA A 176 -10.30 0.41 -8.79
N GLY A 177 -10.33 -0.92 -8.64
CA GLY A 177 -9.20 -1.75 -8.23
C GLY A 177 -9.40 -2.48 -6.91
N LEU A 178 -8.31 -2.97 -6.32
CA LEU A 178 -8.33 -3.69 -5.03
C LEU A 178 -8.55 -2.70 -3.87
N SER A 179 -9.60 -2.94 -3.09
CA SER A 179 -9.94 -2.18 -1.88
C SER A 179 -9.73 -3.03 -0.63
N LEU A 180 -9.30 -2.42 0.48
CA LEU A 180 -9.22 -3.09 1.78
C LEU A 180 -10.51 -2.79 2.55
N THR A 181 -11.28 -3.84 2.81
CA THR A 181 -12.54 -3.75 3.56
C THR A 181 -12.41 -4.58 4.84
N PRO A 182 -12.88 -4.10 6.00
CA PRO A 182 -12.86 -4.91 7.21
C PRO A 182 -13.66 -6.21 7.04
N ALA A 183 -13.10 -7.33 7.45
CA ALA A 183 -13.68 -8.65 7.24
C ALA A 183 -15.05 -8.83 7.94
N SER A 184 -15.30 -8.06 9.00
CA SER A 184 -16.58 -8.03 9.71
C SER A 184 -17.71 -7.41 8.88
N SER A 185 -17.40 -6.43 8.03
CA SER A 185 -18.38 -5.70 7.21
C SER A 185 -18.93 -6.55 6.06
N LEU A 186 -18.21 -7.61 5.70
CA LEU A 186 -18.62 -8.62 4.72
C LEU A 186 -19.42 -9.77 5.35
N LYS A 187 -19.62 -9.78 6.67
CA LYS A 187 -20.46 -10.79 7.33
C LYS A 187 -21.91 -10.36 7.32
N ALA A 188 -22.80 -11.33 7.17
CA ALA A 188 -24.23 -11.12 7.36
C ALA A 188 -24.50 -10.59 8.79
N ILE A 189 -25.37 -9.60 8.89
CA ILE A 189 -25.83 -9.08 10.18
C ILE A 189 -26.70 -10.15 10.83
N LYS A 190 -26.55 -10.37 12.14
CA LYS A 190 -27.38 -11.33 12.88
C LYS A 190 -28.79 -10.77 13.10
N GLY A 191 -29.81 -11.61 12.94
CA GLY A 191 -31.20 -11.23 13.20
C GLY A 191 -31.90 -10.45 12.08
N ILE A 192 -31.38 -10.56 10.85
CA ILE A 192 -32.05 -10.11 9.62
C ILE A 192 -33.30 -10.95 9.40
N ARG A 193 -34.44 -10.29 9.19
CA ARG A 193 -35.71 -10.93 8.87
C ARG A 193 -35.73 -11.33 7.40
N ARG A 194 -36.35 -12.47 7.12
CA ARG A 194 -36.68 -12.85 5.74
C ARG A 194 -37.77 -11.92 5.21
N ASP A 195 -37.93 -11.85 3.88
CA ASP A 195 -38.93 -10.98 3.28
C ASP A 195 -40.36 -11.33 3.77
N ALA A 196 -40.69 -12.61 3.88
CA ALA A 196 -42.02 -13.04 4.36
C ALA A 196 -42.28 -12.68 5.83
N ASP A 197 -41.23 -12.51 6.63
CA ASP A 197 -41.31 -12.17 8.05
C ASP A 197 -41.10 -10.66 8.31
N LEU A 198 -40.88 -9.86 7.25
CA LEU A 198 -40.72 -8.42 7.34
C LEU A 198 -42.09 -7.74 7.45
N PRO A 199 -42.33 -6.86 8.43
CA PRO A 199 -43.57 -6.08 8.50
C PRO A 199 -43.79 -5.29 7.21
N TYR A 200 -45.05 -5.19 6.80
CA TYR A 200 -45.40 -4.52 5.56
C TYR A 200 -44.99 -3.04 5.58
N GLU A 201 -45.12 -2.35 6.72
CA GLU A 201 -44.64 -0.97 6.87
C GLU A 201 -43.12 -0.84 6.68
N ASP A 202 -42.35 -1.83 7.14
CA ASP A 202 -40.90 -1.85 6.97
C ASP A 202 -40.55 -2.03 5.48
N MET A 203 -41.28 -2.91 4.77
CA MET A 203 -41.13 -3.09 3.32
C MET A 203 -41.36 -1.79 2.55
N LEU A 204 -42.42 -1.01 2.88
CA LEU A 204 -42.73 0.28 2.25
C LEU A 204 -41.57 1.29 2.33
N THR A 205 -40.77 1.21 3.39
CA THR A 205 -39.60 2.08 3.58
C THR A 205 -38.31 1.47 3.02
N ALA A 206 -38.23 0.14 2.93
CA ALA A 206 -37.05 -0.59 2.48
C ALA A 206 -36.92 -0.65 0.95
N TRP A 207 -38.02 -0.89 0.22
CA TRP A 207 -37.96 -1.07 -1.23
C TRP A 207 -37.42 0.14 -2.00
N PRO A 208 -37.71 1.41 -1.65
CA PRO A 208 -37.15 2.56 -2.37
C PRO A 208 -35.63 2.62 -2.21
N VAL A 209 -35.13 2.24 -1.03
CA VAL A 209 -33.70 2.18 -0.73
C VAL A 209 -33.05 1.03 -1.50
N PHE A 210 -33.70 -0.15 -1.57
CA PHE A 210 -33.25 -1.25 -2.42
C PHE A 210 -33.14 -0.83 -3.89
N VAL A 211 -34.18 -0.22 -4.45
CA VAL A 211 -34.19 0.28 -5.84
C VAL A 211 -33.08 1.29 -6.07
N GLN A 212 -32.84 2.19 -5.11
CA GLN A 212 -31.76 3.17 -5.18
C GLN A 212 -30.38 2.49 -5.24
N GLU A 213 -30.14 1.48 -4.41
CA GLU A 213 -28.86 0.74 -4.40
C GLU A 213 -28.60 0.01 -5.72
N ILE A 214 -29.60 -0.69 -6.28
CA ILE A 214 -29.43 -1.35 -7.58
C ILE A 214 -29.29 -0.33 -8.73
N THR A 215 -29.91 0.85 -8.61
CA THR A 215 -29.75 1.94 -9.59
C THR A 215 -28.33 2.51 -9.59
N ASP A 216 -27.68 2.56 -8.43
CA ASP A 216 -26.30 3.03 -8.30
C ASP A 216 -25.30 1.99 -8.85
N LEU A 217 -25.65 0.70 -8.86
CA LEU A 217 -24.87 -0.40 -9.43
C LEU A 217 -25.07 -0.57 -10.95
N LYS A 218 -24.92 0.53 -11.70
CA LYS A 218 -25.23 0.61 -13.15
C LYS A 218 -24.46 -0.38 -14.05
N THR A 219 -23.30 -0.85 -13.59
CA THR A 219 -22.47 -1.83 -14.31
C THR A 219 -23.04 -3.24 -14.24
N VAL A 220 -23.78 -3.56 -13.18
CA VAL A 220 -24.34 -4.89 -12.89
C VAL A 220 -25.83 -4.94 -13.19
N TRP A 221 -26.55 -3.84 -12.95
CA TRP A 221 -28.01 -3.76 -13.06
C TRP A 221 -28.43 -2.93 -14.28
N PRO A 222 -28.88 -3.56 -15.38
CA PRO A 222 -29.43 -2.86 -16.53
C PRO A 222 -30.65 -2.03 -16.14
N PRO A 223 -30.85 -0.83 -16.75
CA PRO A 223 -32.02 0.02 -16.46
C PRO A 223 -33.37 -0.69 -16.60
N GLN A 224 -33.46 -1.66 -17.50
CA GLN A 224 -34.66 -2.46 -17.71
C GLN A 224 -35.00 -3.32 -16.49
N LEU A 225 -34.00 -3.95 -15.85
CA LEU A 225 -34.24 -4.76 -14.65
C LEU A 225 -34.63 -3.90 -13.44
N VAL A 226 -34.01 -2.73 -13.31
CA VAL A 226 -34.38 -1.74 -12.28
C VAL A 226 -35.84 -1.31 -12.45
N GLN A 227 -36.27 -1.02 -13.68
CA GLN A 227 -37.67 -0.65 -13.98
C GLN A 227 -38.65 -1.80 -13.66
N GLN A 228 -38.28 -3.04 -13.95
CA GLN A 228 -39.13 -4.19 -13.58
C GLN A 228 -39.32 -4.27 -12.06
N TYR A 229 -38.26 -4.06 -11.27
CA TYR A 229 -38.36 -4.01 -9.81
C TYR A 229 -39.23 -2.86 -9.30
N ILE A 230 -39.12 -1.68 -9.90
CA ILE A 230 -40.00 -0.55 -9.57
C ILE A 230 -41.47 -0.95 -9.80
N HIS A 231 -41.80 -1.47 -10.98
CA HIS A 231 -43.16 -1.90 -11.29
C HIS A 231 -43.65 -3.04 -10.39
N PHE A 232 -42.78 -3.98 -10.05
CA PHE A 232 -43.09 -5.06 -9.11
C PHE A 232 -43.57 -4.51 -7.76
N PHE A 233 -42.79 -3.62 -7.14
CA PHE A 233 -43.19 -3.02 -5.86
C PHE A 233 -44.45 -2.15 -6.00
N LEU A 234 -44.56 -1.37 -7.08
CA LEU A 234 -45.74 -0.54 -7.33
C LEU A 234 -47.04 -1.37 -7.46
N HIS A 235 -46.98 -2.53 -8.13
CA HIS A 235 -48.13 -3.43 -8.21
C HIS A 235 -48.54 -3.97 -6.83
N LEU A 236 -47.56 -4.30 -5.98
CA LEU A 236 -47.82 -4.86 -4.65
C LEU A 236 -48.38 -3.82 -3.67
N ILE A 237 -47.91 -2.57 -3.72
CA ILE A 237 -48.45 -1.49 -2.89
C ILE A 237 -49.83 -1.01 -3.38
N GLY A 238 -50.09 -1.15 -4.68
CA GLY A 238 -51.39 -0.85 -5.28
C GLY A 238 -52.42 -1.99 -5.17
N HIS A 239 -52.02 -3.16 -4.65
CA HIS A 239 -52.89 -4.33 -4.57
C HIS A 239 -54.05 -4.08 -3.58
N PRO A 240 -55.29 -4.55 -3.87
CA PRO A 240 -56.45 -4.36 -2.98
C PRO A 240 -56.22 -4.85 -1.55
N ASP A 241 -55.50 -5.96 -1.41
CA ASP A 241 -55.19 -6.57 -0.11
C ASP A 241 -54.06 -5.87 0.67
N SER A 242 -53.47 -4.78 0.13
CA SER A 242 -52.42 -4.00 0.81
C SER A 242 -52.90 -3.34 2.11
N GLN A 243 -54.22 -3.17 2.28
CA GLN A 243 -54.83 -2.59 3.48
C GLN A 243 -55.36 -3.65 4.45
N ASP A 244 -55.38 -4.92 4.05
CA ASP A 244 -55.85 -6.03 4.88
C ASP A 244 -54.66 -6.69 5.60
N PRO A 245 -54.68 -6.88 6.94
CA PRO A 245 -53.55 -7.48 7.65
C PRO A 245 -53.17 -8.89 7.18
N ILE A 246 -54.16 -9.73 6.78
CA ILE A 246 -53.87 -11.07 6.25
C ILE A 246 -53.32 -10.95 4.82
N GLY A 247 -53.91 -10.06 4.04
CA GLY A 247 -53.46 -9.63 2.72
C GLY A 247 -52.00 -9.18 2.70
N GLN A 248 -51.60 -8.30 3.62
CA GLN A 248 -50.23 -7.85 3.78
C GLN A 248 -49.27 -9.01 4.03
N LEU A 249 -49.61 -9.94 4.93
CA LEU A 249 -48.80 -11.14 5.16
C LEU A 249 -48.68 -12.02 3.91
N ALA A 250 -49.77 -12.18 3.16
CA ALA A 250 -49.77 -12.91 1.89
C ALA A 250 -48.89 -12.23 0.83
N LEU A 251 -48.94 -10.89 0.73
CA LEU A 251 -48.11 -10.10 -0.17
C LEU A 251 -46.63 -10.21 0.21
N MET A 252 -46.28 -10.16 1.49
CA MET A 252 -44.89 -10.32 1.94
C MET A 252 -44.34 -11.70 1.62
N ARG A 253 -45.16 -12.74 1.72
CA ARG A 253 -44.79 -14.09 1.29
C ARG A 253 -44.60 -14.18 -0.22
N TYR A 254 -45.53 -13.61 -0.99
CA TYR A 254 -45.40 -13.53 -2.45
C TYR A 254 -44.12 -12.80 -2.87
N ILE A 255 -43.74 -11.72 -2.17
CA ILE A 255 -42.46 -11.02 -2.37
C ILE A 255 -41.28 -11.96 -2.18
N GLU A 256 -41.23 -12.72 -1.09
CA GLU A 256 -40.14 -13.66 -0.81
C GLU A 256 -40.01 -14.71 -1.91
N GLU A 257 -41.11 -15.36 -2.28
CA GLU A 257 -41.12 -16.45 -3.25
C GLU A 257 -40.68 -15.97 -4.64
N VAL A 258 -41.28 -14.88 -5.12
CA VAL A 258 -40.96 -14.33 -6.44
C VAL A 258 -39.53 -13.79 -6.50
N ARG A 259 -39.08 -13.03 -5.50
CA ARG A 259 -37.72 -12.46 -5.52
C ARG A 259 -36.66 -13.56 -5.44
N THR A 260 -36.86 -14.57 -4.60
CA THR A 260 -35.88 -15.67 -4.44
C THR A 260 -35.77 -16.44 -5.75
N ASP A 261 -36.90 -16.88 -6.32
CA ASP A 261 -36.93 -17.65 -7.56
C ASP A 261 -36.39 -16.85 -8.75
N TRP A 262 -36.73 -15.57 -8.86
CA TRP A 262 -36.23 -14.70 -9.92
C TRP A 262 -34.72 -14.52 -9.86
N HIS A 263 -34.16 -14.30 -8.66
CA HIS A 263 -32.71 -14.16 -8.47
C HIS A 263 -31.94 -15.45 -8.75
N GLU A 264 -32.55 -16.63 -8.57
CA GLU A 264 -31.94 -17.91 -8.95
C GLU A 264 -31.90 -18.11 -10.48
N LYS A 265 -32.88 -17.55 -11.21
CA LYS A 265 -33.06 -17.75 -12.65
C LYS A 265 -32.46 -16.65 -13.53
N ILE A 266 -32.24 -15.45 -13.00
CA ILE A 266 -31.73 -14.31 -13.80
C ILE A 266 -30.30 -14.52 -14.30
N ILE A 267 -29.50 -15.33 -13.60
CA ILE A 267 -28.16 -15.70 -14.04
C ILE A 267 -28.28 -16.93 -14.95
N ALA A 268 -28.30 -16.67 -16.26
CA ALA A 268 -28.35 -17.72 -17.28
C ALA A 268 -27.17 -18.71 -17.11
N LYS A 269 -27.48 -20.00 -17.06
CA LYS A 269 -26.48 -21.08 -17.06
C LYS A 269 -26.20 -21.54 -18.49
N ASN A 270 -27.17 -21.38 -19.39
CA ASN A 270 -27.09 -21.67 -20.82
C ASN A 270 -27.58 -20.48 -21.65
N VAL A 271 -27.18 -20.44 -22.93
CA VAL A 271 -27.52 -19.36 -23.88
C VAL A 271 -29.02 -19.26 -24.17
N SER A 272 -29.77 -20.35 -23.99
CA SER A 272 -31.22 -20.42 -24.20
C SER A 272 -32.04 -20.22 -22.93
N ASP A 273 -31.39 -19.94 -21.79
CA ASP A 273 -32.12 -19.77 -20.53
C ASP A 273 -32.85 -18.42 -20.56
N GLU A 274 -34.17 -18.47 -20.49
CA GLU A 274 -35.04 -17.30 -20.35
C GLU A 274 -35.58 -17.27 -18.92
N THR A 275 -35.70 -16.06 -18.36
CA THR A 275 -36.40 -15.83 -17.08
C THR A 275 -37.61 -14.94 -17.32
N TYR A 276 -38.53 -14.94 -16.36
CA TYR A 276 -39.73 -14.12 -16.43
C TYR A 276 -39.46 -12.68 -15.99
N ASN A 277 -40.34 -11.78 -16.43
CA ASN A 277 -40.36 -10.40 -15.98
C ASN A 277 -40.96 -10.33 -14.57
N ILE A 278 -40.15 -9.93 -13.58
CA ILE A 278 -40.58 -9.81 -12.18
C ILE A 278 -41.71 -8.81 -11.98
N SER A 279 -41.91 -7.83 -12.89
CA SER A 279 -43.01 -6.87 -12.76
C SER A 279 -44.39 -7.47 -13.00
N THR A 280 -44.47 -8.64 -13.64
CA THR A 280 -45.74 -9.29 -13.95
C THR A 280 -46.30 -9.96 -12.69
N PHE A 281 -47.47 -9.51 -12.24
CA PHE A 281 -48.17 -10.12 -11.11
C PHE A 281 -48.83 -11.43 -11.53
N GLU A 282 -48.55 -12.52 -10.81
CA GLU A 282 -49.13 -13.85 -11.05
C GLU A 282 -50.20 -14.17 -9.99
N PRO A 283 -51.50 -14.04 -10.33
CA PRO A 283 -52.58 -14.22 -9.36
C PRO A 283 -52.63 -15.61 -8.74
N GLN A 284 -52.28 -16.66 -9.49
CA GLN A 284 -52.37 -18.03 -8.96
C GLN A 284 -51.37 -18.28 -7.83
N LEU A 285 -50.15 -17.78 -7.99
CA LEU A 285 -49.11 -17.86 -6.95
C LEU A 285 -49.50 -17.01 -5.72
N TYR A 286 -50.09 -15.83 -5.94
CA TYR A 286 -50.59 -15.01 -4.84
C TYR A 286 -51.70 -15.70 -4.04
N GLU A 287 -52.68 -16.31 -4.71
CA GLU A 287 -53.77 -17.03 -4.02
C GLU A 287 -53.24 -18.23 -3.23
N GLN A 288 -52.19 -18.91 -3.71
CA GLN A 288 -51.50 -19.96 -2.95
C GLN A 288 -50.86 -19.39 -1.68
N CYS A 289 -50.10 -18.30 -1.79
CA CYS A 289 -49.52 -17.59 -0.65
C CYS A 289 -50.59 -17.19 0.38
N LYS A 290 -51.73 -16.67 -0.09
CA LYS A 290 -52.85 -16.23 0.75
C LYS A 290 -53.51 -17.39 1.48
N ALA A 291 -53.78 -18.50 0.78
CA ALA A 291 -54.34 -19.71 1.38
C ALA A 291 -53.42 -20.29 2.47
N GLU A 292 -52.11 -20.26 2.27
CA GLU A 292 -51.14 -20.74 3.27
C GLU A 292 -51.09 -19.87 4.53
N VAL A 293 -51.10 -18.55 4.37
CA VAL A 293 -51.16 -17.60 5.50
C VAL A 293 -52.46 -17.79 6.29
N GLN A 294 -53.60 -17.92 5.60
CA GLN A 294 -54.89 -18.17 6.23
C GLN A 294 -54.91 -19.51 6.99
N SER A 295 -54.41 -20.58 6.39
CA SER A 295 -54.29 -21.90 7.04
C SER A 295 -53.43 -21.83 8.29
N THR A 296 -52.31 -21.10 8.24
CA THR A 296 -51.42 -20.89 9.39
C THR A 296 -52.09 -20.09 10.51
N SER A 297 -52.80 -19.01 10.15
CA SER A 297 -53.55 -18.19 11.10
C SER A 297 -54.64 -18.99 11.82
N VAL A 298 -55.42 -19.78 11.08
CA VAL A 298 -56.45 -20.66 11.63
C VAL A 298 -55.85 -21.71 12.58
N ARG A 299 -54.73 -22.34 12.21
CA ARG A 299 -54.03 -23.30 13.10
C ARG A 299 -53.58 -22.66 14.41
N LEU A 300 -53.01 -21.46 14.36
CA LEU A 300 -52.55 -20.74 15.54
C LEU A 300 -53.72 -20.33 16.46
N GLN A 301 -54.85 -19.93 15.88
CA GLN A 301 -56.07 -19.65 16.65
C GLN A 301 -56.60 -20.90 17.34
N ILE A 302 -56.67 -22.04 16.64
CA ILE A 302 -57.08 -23.32 17.23
C ILE A 302 -56.14 -23.72 18.38
N GLN A 303 -54.83 -23.54 18.22
CA GLN A 303 -53.86 -23.87 19.27
C GLN A 303 -53.99 -22.96 20.50
N ARG A 304 -54.23 -21.66 20.29
CA ARG A 304 -54.50 -20.70 21.39
C ARG A 304 -55.75 -21.08 22.17
N VAL A 305 -56.83 -21.42 21.48
CA VAL A 305 -58.08 -21.88 22.13
C VAL A 305 -57.83 -23.16 22.92
N ARG A 306 -57.12 -24.14 22.34
CA ARG A 306 -56.77 -25.39 23.05
C ARG A 306 -55.95 -25.14 24.31
N HIS A 307 -54.93 -24.27 24.25
CA HIS A 307 -54.13 -23.94 25.43
C HIS A 307 -54.94 -23.17 26.48
N ALA A 308 -55.85 -22.28 26.08
CA ALA A 308 -56.72 -21.56 27.00
C ALA A 308 -57.73 -22.50 27.69
N VAL A 309 -58.27 -23.50 26.99
CA VAL A 309 -59.15 -24.51 27.58
C VAL A 309 -58.39 -25.36 28.61
N ILE A 310 -57.18 -25.83 28.27
CA ILE A 310 -56.33 -26.61 29.18
C ILE A 310 -55.96 -25.80 30.44
N ALA A 311 -55.67 -24.50 30.29
CA ALA A 311 -55.31 -23.63 31.42
C ALA A 311 -56.49 -23.27 32.35
N CYS A 312 -57.73 -23.42 31.89
CA CYS A 312 -58.93 -23.21 32.71
C CYS A 312 -59.39 -24.49 33.45
N GLU A 313 -58.85 -25.66 33.08
CA GLU A 313 -59.20 -26.96 33.68
C GLU A 313 -58.21 -27.39 34.80
N THR A 314 -57.14 -26.61 35.03
CA THR A 314 -56.16 -26.76 36.12
C THR A 314 -56.34 -25.72 37.21
#